data_AF-A0A846EHM8-F1
#
_entry.id   AF-A0A846EHM8-F1
#
_cell.length_a   1.000
_cell.length_b   1.000
_cell.length_c   1.000
_cell.angle_alpha   90.00
_cell.angle_beta   90.00
_cell.angle_gamma   90.00
#
_symmetry.space_group_name_H-M   'P 1'
#
loop_
_entity.id
_entity.type
_entity.pdbx_description
1 polymer ?
#
loop_
_entity_poly.entity_id
_entity_poly.type
_entity_poly.pdbx_seq_one_letter_code
_entity_poly.pdbx_strand_id
1 'polypeptide(L)'
;MSILNSSPDEPEANQSLDSSTPNQNSEQIPLQPPLIKVDAPLRMVETAFLASTASLIWIINLYFPLGPFLRILFPIPIALVYLRWGSRAAWMSAITSALLLGVLMGPVRSMLFVMPFGLMGVLLGATWHRRVPWIVSITLGMLLGSLGMFFRLWLLSILSGEDLWVYAINQVTELIEWIFFKLQILATPSLSLIQLGAICLIALNNLIYLFVVHLAAWLLLDRLGNSIPRPPRWIQVLMDYEG
;
A
#
# COMPACT_ATOMS: atom_id res chain seq x y z
N MET A 1 34.91 59.04 24.01
CA MET A 1 34.80 59.05 25.48
C MET A 1 33.96 57.84 25.87
N SER A 2 34.54 56.68 26.16
CA SER A 2 35.19 56.28 27.42
C SER A 2 34.28 56.38 28.64
N ILE A 3 33.54 55.31 28.95
CA ILE A 3 33.28 54.92 30.34
C ILE A 3 33.43 53.41 30.43
N LEU A 4 34.49 53.03 31.14
CA LEU A 4 34.82 51.71 31.65
C LEU A 4 34.50 51.72 33.16
N ASN A 5 34.24 50.53 33.71
CA ASN A 5 34.36 50.09 35.11
C ASN A 5 33.07 49.81 35.89
N SER A 6 32.90 48.52 36.23
CA SER A 6 32.90 48.09 37.63
C SER A 6 33.36 46.62 37.73
N SER A 7 34.59 46.44 38.22
CA SER A 7 35.24 45.19 38.71
C SER A 7 34.61 44.73 40.05
N PRO A 8 34.91 43.54 40.66
CA PRO A 8 36.22 43.28 41.30
C PRO A 8 36.77 41.82 41.37
N ASP A 9 38.10 41.75 41.51
CA ASP A 9 38.96 40.88 42.39
C ASP A 9 38.89 39.35 42.23
N GLU A 10 39.89 38.63 41.66
CA GLU A 10 41.28 38.29 42.09
C GLU A 10 41.36 36.75 42.36
N PRO A 11 42.52 36.07 42.41
CA PRO A 11 43.87 36.41 41.96
C PRO A 11 44.54 35.35 41.06
N GLU A 12 45.64 35.75 40.42
CA GLU A 12 46.64 34.86 39.83
C GLU A 12 47.32 33.99 40.89
N ALA A 13 47.56 32.71 40.57
CA ALA A 13 48.57 31.91 41.24
C ALA A 13 49.41 31.20 40.17
N ASN A 14 50.52 31.84 39.82
CA ASN A 14 51.65 31.22 39.14
C ASN A 14 52.18 30.04 39.96
N GLN A 15 52.25 28.86 39.36
CA GLN A 15 53.29 27.88 39.67
C GLN A 15 53.90 27.40 38.35
N SER A 16 54.98 28.07 37.97
CA SER A 16 56.00 27.55 37.06
C SER A 16 56.73 26.38 37.73
N LEU A 17 56.95 25.27 37.02
CA LEU A 17 58.16 24.45 37.10
C LEU A 17 58.18 23.40 35.96
N ASP A 18 58.93 23.75 34.93
CA ASP A 18 59.86 22.95 34.13
C ASP A 18 59.45 21.62 33.48
N SER A 19 59.54 21.70 32.15
CA SER A 19 60.24 20.76 31.27
C SER A 19 59.65 19.36 31.11
N SER A 20 59.01 19.13 29.96
CA SER A 20 59.57 18.31 28.89
C SER A 20 58.48 18.02 27.84
N THR A 21 58.63 18.62 26.67
CA THR A 21 57.99 18.14 25.44
C THR A 21 58.62 16.81 25.03
N PRO A 22 57.80 15.79 24.73
CA PRO A 22 58.01 14.98 23.55
C PRO A 22 56.91 15.30 22.56
N ASN A 23 57.32 15.75 21.37
CA ASN A 23 56.50 15.78 20.16
C ASN A 23 55.66 14.51 20.05
N GLN A 24 54.36 14.63 20.27
CA GLN A 24 53.38 13.70 19.73
C GLN A 24 52.62 14.49 18.67
N ASN A 25 53.00 14.26 17.41
CA ASN A 25 52.16 14.56 16.25
C ASN A 25 50.83 13.86 16.48
N SER A 26 49.90 14.57 17.11
CA SER A 26 48.50 14.21 17.14
C SER A 26 48.01 14.53 15.75
N GLU A 27 48.01 13.55 14.85
CA GLU A 27 47.20 13.61 13.64
C GLU A 27 45.79 13.99 14.11
N GLN A 28 45.41 15.25 13.89
CA GLN A 28 44.04 15.70 14.04
C GLN A 28 43.24 14.92 13.00
N ILE A 29 42.73 13.75 13.39
CA ILE A 29 41.68 13.07 12.65
C ILE A 29 40.56 14.11 12.54
N PRO A 30 40.23 14.61 11.33
CA PRO A 30 39.13 15.54 11.20
C PRO A 30 37.90 14.79 11.68
N LEU A 31 37.32 15.22 12.80
CA LEU A 31 36.03 14.73 13.25
C LEU A 31 35.01 15.22 12.22
N GLN A 32 34.86 14.46 11.14
CA GLN A 32 33.77 14.63 10.20
C GLN A 32 32.49 14.46 11.04
N PRO A 33 31.60 15.46 11.08
CA PRO A 33 30.32 15.28 11.75
C PRO A 33 29.67 14.04 11.15
N PRO A 34 29.07 13.15 11.97
CA PRO A 34 28.41 11.98 11.42
C PRO A 34 27.35 12.50 10.46
N LEU A 35 27.52 12.21 9.17
CA LEU A 35 26.52 12.43 8.14
C LEU A 35 25.35 11.49 8.52
N ILE A 36 24.51 11.92 9.46
CA ILE A 36 23.25 11.27 9.73
C ILE A 36 22.51 11.36 8.41
N LYS A 37 22.43 10.22 7.73
CA LYS A 37 21.72 10.10 6.46
C LYS A 37 20.24 10.31 6.78
N VAL A 38 19.80 11.57 6.68
CA VAL A 38 18.44 12.03 7.03
C VAL A 38 17.36 11.17 6.37
N ASP A 39 17.71 10.52 5.25
CA ASP A 39 16.92 9.53 4.53
C ASP A 39 16.46 8.34 5.39
N ALA A 40 17.25 7.88 6.37
CA ALA A 40 16.93 6.68 7.14
C ALA A 40 15.77 6.92 8.13
N PRO A 41 15.80 7.95 9.00
CA PRO A 41 14.64 8.33 9.80
C PRO A 41 13.42 8.66 8.96
N LEU A 42 13.58 9.42 7.87
CA LEU A 42 12.46 9.81 7.01
C LEU A 42 11.77 8.61 6.37
N ARG A 43 12.55 7.65 5.85
CA ARG A 43 12.05 6.38 5.32
C ARG A 43 11.25 5.62 6.36
N MET A 44 11.75 5.55 7.59
CA MET A 44 11.07 4.84 8.68
C MET A 44 9.73 5.52 9.04
N VAL A 45 9.70 6.86 9.11
CA VAL A 45 8.48 7.61 9.45
C VAL A 45 7.44 7.50 8.34
N GLU A 46 7.82 7.70 7.07
CA GLU A 46 6.85 7.62 5.97
C GLU A 46 6.28 6.21 5.80
N THR A 47 7.12 5.17 5.95
CA THR A 47 6.66 3.78 5.89
C THR A 47 5.68 3.45 7.01
N ALA A 48 5.99 3.87 8.24
CA ALA A 48 5.10 3.69 9.38
C ALA A 48 3.78 4.47 9.22
N PHE A 49 3.84 5.70 8.74
CA PHE A 49 2.67 6.55 8.48
C PHE A 49 1.74 5.93 7.43
N LEU A 50 2.29 5.46 6.32
CA LEU A 50 1.51 4.85 5.24
C LEU A 50 0.98 3.46 5.62
N ALA A 51 1.74 2.69 6.40
CA ALA A 51 1.27 1.44 6.98
C ALA A 51 0.08 1.67 7.93
N SER A 52 0.19 2.67 8.82
CA SER A 52 -0.90 3.08 9.71
C SER A 52 -2.11 3.58 8.93
N THR A 53 -1.88 4.36 7.87
CA THR A 53 -2.94 4.84 6.98
C THR A 53 -3.69 3.68 6.31
N ALA A 54 -2.98 2.69 5.77
CA ALA A 54 -3.61 1.50 5.18
C ALA A 54 -4.48 0.74 6.20
N SER A 55 -3.96 0.54 7.41
CA SER A 55 -4.70 -0.11 8.50
C SER A 55 -5.91 0.72 8.93
N LEU A 56 -5.77 2.04 9.06
CA LEU A 56 -6.85 2.93 9.44
C LEU A 56 -7.98 2.92 8.42
N ILE A 57 -7.67 2.99 7.13
CA ILE A 57 -8.68 2.92 6.05
C ILE A 57 -9.43 1.58 6.11
N TRP A 58 -8.74 0.47 6.37
CA TRP A 58 -9.37 -0.83 6.57
C TRP A 58 -10.32 -0.86 7.76
N ILE A 59 -9.85 -0.35 8.91
CA ILE A 59 -10.64 -0.26 10.15
C ILE A 59 -11.90 0.57 9.91
N ILE A 60 -11.77 1.75 9.31
CA ILE A 60 -12.90 2.62 9.00
C ILE A 60 -13.90 1.88 8.12
N ASN A 61 -13.46 1.20 7.05
CA ASN A 61 -14.36 0.43 6.19
C ASN A 61 -15.06 -0.71 6.94
N LEU A 62 -14.47 -1.27 8.00
CA LEU A 62 -15.12 -2.30 8.80
C LEU A 62 -16.29 -1.72 9.62
N TYR A 63 -16.11 -0.56 10.25
CA TYR A 63 -17.14 0.06 11.09
C TYR A 63 -18.17 0.87 10.29
N PHE A 64 -17.72 1.55 9.24
CA PHE A 64 -18.51 2.36 8.34
C PHE A 64 -18.32 1.85 6.90
N PRO A 65 -19.11 0.85 6.46
CA PRO A 65 -19.03 0.35 5.10
C PRO A 65 -19.61 1.40 4.14
N LEU A 66 -18.79 2.39 3.77
CA LEU A 66 -19.08 3.44 2.79
C LEU A 66 -19.14 2.90 1.35
N GLY A 67 -19.65 1.68 1.17
CA GLY A 67 -19.72 1.00 -0.11
C GLY A 67 -18.34 0.69 -0.72
N PRO A 68 -18.20 0.74 -2.06
CA PRO A 68 -16.97 0.37 -2.74
C PRO A 68 -15.87 1.44 -2.66
N PHE A 69 -16.20 2.67 -2.27
CA PHE A 69 -15.28 3.82 -2.39
C PHE A 69 -14.01 3.67 -1.55
N LEU A 70 -14.13 3.29 -0.28
CA LEU A 70 -12.96 3.12 0.60
C LEU A 70 -12.06 1.95 0.17
N ARG A 71 -12.63 0.91 -0.44
CA ARG A 71 -11.89 -0.28 -0.87
C ARG A 71 -10.89 0.02 -1.98
N ILE A 72 -11.14 1.06 -2.76
CA ILE A 72 -10.25 1.53 -3.83
C ILE A 72 -8.93 2.03 -3.24
N LEU A 73 -8.96 2.59 -2.02
CA LEU A 73 -7.78 3.18 -1.39
C LEU A 73 -6.89 2.14 -0.69
N PHE A 74 -7.38 0.92 -0.39
CA PHE A 74 -6.62 -0.06 0.39
C PHE A 74 -5.21 -0.37 -0.16
N PRO A 75 -5.01 -0.66 -1.45
CA PRO A 75 -3.67 -0.95 -1.97
C PRO A 75 -2.80 0.31 -2.14
N ILE A 76 -3.38 1.50 -2.13
CA ILE A 76 -2.70 2.75 -2.53
C ILE A 76 -1.59 3.16 -1.56
N PRO A 77 -1.78 3.22 -0.23
CA PRO A 77 -0.69 3.59 0.68
C PRO A 77 0.52 2.68 0.58
N ILE A 78 0.31 1.36 0.46
CA ILE A 78 1.39 0.37 0.32
C ILE A 78 2.09 0.53 -1.03
N ALA A 79 1.33 0.75 -2.11
CA ALA A 79 1.91 1.03 -3.42
C ALA A 79 2.75 2.32 -3.40
N LEU A 80 2.29 3.37 -2.72
CA LEU A 80 3.01 4.63 -2.60
C LEU A 80 4.33 4.46 -1.82
N VAL A 81 4.36 3.63 -0.78
CA VAL A 81 5.61 3.25 -0.11
C VAL A 81 6.59 2.61 -1.11
N TYR A 82 6.10 1.72 -1.97
CA TYR A 82 6.93 1.08 -3.00
C TYR A 82 7.55 2.13 -3.93
N LEU A 83 6.74 3.09 -4.41
CA LEU A 83 7.23 4.11 -5.34
C LEU A 83 8.28 5.02 -4.70
N ARG A 84 8.12 5.37 -3.42
CA ARG A 84 9.04 6.28 -2.70
C ARG A 84 10.30 5.61 -2.19
N TRP A 85 10.18 4.42 -1.61
CA TRP A 85 11.25 3.79 -0.83
C TRP A 85 11.64 2.38 -1.32
N GLY A 86 10.94 1.87 -2.33
CA GLY A 86 11.24 0.61 -3.00
C GLY A 86 10.60 -0.64 -2.35
N SER A 87 10.97 -1.80 -2.90
CA SER A 87 10.34 -3.10 -2.57
C SER A 87 10.41 -3.49 -1.10
N ARG A 88 11.58 -3.34 -0.46
CA ARG A 88 11.77 -3.71 0.95
C ARG A 88 10.83 -2.94 1.87
N ALA A 89 10.71 -1.63 1.64
CA ALA A 89 9.86 -0.74 2.41
C ALA A 89 8.38 -1.09 2.23
N ALA A 90 7.95 -1.45 1.02
CA ALA A 90 6.57 -1.83 0.74
C ALA A 90 6.18 -3.15 1.44
N TRP A 91 7.06 -4.15 1.41
CA TRP A 91 6.86 -5.40 2.15
C TRP A 91 6.81 -5.18 3.66
N MET A 92 7.73 -4.35 4.19
CA MET A 92 7.70 -3.95 5.59
C MET A 92 6.38 -3.26 5.93
N SER A 93 5.92 -2.30 5.13
CA SER A 93 4.64 -1.63 5.33
C SER A 93 3.46 -2.60 5.32
N ALA A 94 3.41 -3.55 4.38
CA ALA A 94 2.34 -4.54 4.31
C ALA A 94 2.31 -5.44 5.56
N ILE A 95 3.48 -5.90 6.02
CA ILE A 95 3.63 -6.71 7.22
C ILE A 95 3.27 -5.89 8.48
N THR A 96 3.74 -4.64 8.57
CA THR A 96 3.40 -3.75 9.69
C THR A 96 1.90 -3.50 9.75
N SER A 97 1.25 -3.23 8.61
CA SER A 97 -0.21 -3.10 8.56
C SER A 97 -0.92 -4.39 8.96
N ALA A 98 -0.39 -5.56 8.57
CA ALA A 98 -0.91 -6.86 8.96
C ALA A 98 -0.86 -7.09 10.47
N LEU A 99 0.29 -6.79 11.08
CA LEU A 99 0.51 -6.94 12.51
C LEU A 99 -0.38 -5.98 13.30
N LEU A 100 -0.46 -4.72 12.87
CA LEU A 100 -1.31 -3.72 13.50
C LEU A 100 -2.78 -4.17 13.46
N LEU A 101 -3.29 -4.58 12.29
CA LEU A 101 -4.64 -5.11 12.18
C LEU A 101 -4.84 -6.41 12.97
N GLY A 102 -3.81 -7.26 13.05
CA GLY A 102 -3.86 -8.52 13.79
C GLY A 102 -4.03 -8.29 15.29
N VAL A 103 -3.30 -7.30 15.84
CA VAL A 103 -3.41 -6.91 17.24
C VAL A 103 -4.77 -6.26 17.53
N LEU A 104 -5.28 -5.41 16.63
CA LEU A 104 -6.52 -4.67 16.85
C LEU A 104 -7.80 -5.49 16.61
N MET A 105 -7.79 -6.40 15.61
CA MET A 105 -9.00 -7.07 15.12
C MET A 105 -8.93 -8.59 15.15
N GLY A 106 -7.77 -9.14 15.53
CA GLY A 106 -7.49 -10.57 15.49
C GLY A 106 -6.80 -11.01 14.19
N PRO A 107 -6.02 -12.11 14.26
CA PRO A 107 -5.15 -12.57 13.18
C PRO A 107 -5.91 -13.02 11.92
N VAL A 108 -7.14 -13.52 12.07
CA VAL A 108 -7.94 -13.96 10.93
C VAL A 108 -8.37 -12.77 10.06
N ARG A 109 -8.83 -11.68 10.70
CA ARG A 109 -9.27 -10.47 9.97
C ARG A 109 -8.11 -9.74 9.32
N SER A 110 -6.92 -9.76 9.92
CA SER A 110 -5.74 -9.17 9.27
C SER A 110 -5.32 -9.98 8.04
N MET A 111 -5.42 -11.31 8.07
CA MET A 111 -5.12 -12.15 6.90
C MET A 111 -6.05 -11.85 5.71
N LEU A 112 -7.31 -11.52 5.99
CA LEU A 112 -8.28 -11.04 4.97
C LEU A 112 -7.90 -9.70 4.34
N PHE A 113 -7.06 -8.90 4.98
CA PHE A 113 -6.50 -7.68 4.39
C PHE A 113 -5.23 -7.97 3.60
N VAL A 114 -4.29 -8.70 4.21
CA VAL A 114 -2.94 -8.91 3.66
C VAL A 114 -2.97 -9.56 2.30
N MET A 115 -3.73 -10.64 2.18
CA MET A 115 -3.72 -11.45 0.97
C MET A 115 -4.29 -10.65 -0.23
N PRO A 116 -5.53 -10.12 -0.21
CA PRO A 116 -6.08 -9.42 -1.36
C PRO A 116 -5.58 -7.99 -1.54
N PHE A 117 -5.20 -7.26 -0.47
CA PHE A 117 -4.88 -5.83 -0.58
C PHE A 117 -3.42 -5.51 -0.26
N GLY A 118 -2.81 -6.17 0.73
CA GLY A 118 -1.41 -6.01 1.06
C GLY A 118 -0.49 -6.43 -0.09
N LEU A 119 -0.67 -7.65 -0.58
CA LEU A 119 0.08 -8.17 -1.75
C LEU A 119 -0.22 -7.35 -3.01
N MET A 120 -1.48 -6.94 -3.20
CA MET A 120 -1.89 -6.11 -4.33
C MET A 120 -1.18 -4.75 -4.32
N GLY A 121 -1.07 -4.09 -3.16
CA GLY A 121 -0.34 -2.84 -3.05
C GLY A 121 1.13 -2.97 -3.45
N VAL A 122 1.80 -4.05 -3.04
CA VAL A 122 3.19 -4.33 -3.45
C VAL A 122 3.28 -4.62 -4.94
N LEU A 123 2.35 -5.41 -5.49
CA LEU A 123 2.31 -5.75 -6.91
C LEU A 123 2.13 -4.51 -7.78
N LEU A 124 1.13 -3.68 -7.46
CA LEU A 124 0.86 -2.42 -8.17
C LEU A 124 2.03 -1.45 -8.03
N GLY A 125 2.63 -1.36 -6.84
CA GLY A 125 3.85 -0.58 -6.62
C GLY A 125 4.98 -1.01 -7.56
N ALA A 126 5.19 -2.32 -7.73
CA ALA A 126 6.21 -2.87 -8.61
C ALA A 126 5.92 -2.62 -10.10
N THR A 127 4.67 -2.79 -10.55
CA THR A 127 4.29 -2.56 -11.96
C THR A 127 4.36 -1.08 -12.31
N TRP A 128 3.92 -0.20 -11.42
CA TRP A 128 3.98 1.25 -11.61
C TRP A 128 5.39 1.79 -11.57
N HIS A 129 6.25 1.31 -10.66
CA HIS A 129 7.66 1.69 -10.62
C HIS A 129 8.39 1.31 -11.92
N ARG A 130 8.03 0.17 -12.53
CA ARG A 130 8.56 -0.28 -13.83
C ARG A 130 7.89 0.37 -15.05
N ARG A 131 6.97 1.32 -14.87
CA ARG A 131 6.24 2.00 -15.96
C ARG A 131 5.53 1.04 -16.92
N VAL A 132 5.08 -0.11 -16.42
CA VAL A 132 4.39 -1.14 -17.20
C VAL A 132 3.03 -0.61 -17.69
N PRO A 133 2.58 -0.94 -18.91
CA PRO A 133 1.28 -0.50 -19.41
C PRO A 133 0.14 -1.02 -18.51
N TRP A 134 -0.93 -0.24 -18.41
CA TRP A 134 -2.07 -0.54 -17.53
C TRP A 134 -2.67 -1.92 -17.80
N ILE A 135 -2.72 -2.36 -19.06
CA ILE A 135 -3.26 -3.68 -19.41
C ILE A 135 -2.55 -4.80 -18.65
N VAL A 136 -1.21 -4.79 -18.60
CA VAL A 136 -0.43 -5.83 -17.93
C VAL A 136 -0.59 -5.73 -16.41
N SER A 137 -0.57 -4.51 -15.86
CA SER A 137 -0.79 -4.28 -14.44
C SER A 137 -2.17 -4.76 -13.97
N ILE A 138 -3.22 -4.45 -14.75
CA ILE A 138 -4.59 -4.89 -14.49
C ILE A 138 -4.72 -6.39 -14.64
N THR A 139 -4.14 -7.03 -15.66
CA THR A 139 -4.22 -8.49 -15.81
C THR A 139 -3.51 -9.22 -14.66
N LEU A 140 -2.34 -8.75 -14.25
CA LEU A 140 -1.58 -9.36 -13.16
C LEU A 140 -2.28 -9.14 -11.81
N GLY A 141 -2.81 -7.93 -11.60
CA GLY A 141 -3.66 -7.63 -10.46
C GLY A 141 -4.92 -8.49 -10.46
N MET A 142 -5.57 -8.73 -11.61
CA MET A 142 -6.82 -9.50 -11.70
C MET A 142 -6.60 -10.96 -11.31
N LEU A 143 -5.46 -11.54 -11.70
CA LEU A 143 -5.05 -12.87 -11.27
C LEU A 143 -4.86 -12.92 -9.75
N LEU A 144 -4.11 -11.95 -9.20
CA LEU A 144 -3.87 -11.87 -7.75
C LEU A 144 -5.16 -11.61 -6.96
N GLY A 145 -6.04 -10.73 -7.46
CA GLY A 145 -7.33 -10.38 -6.87
C GLY A 145 -8.31 -11.55 -6.90
N SER A 146 -8.34 -12.30 -8.00
CA SER A 146 -9.11 -13.55 -8.10
C SER A 146 -8.62 -14.58 -7.08
N LEU A 147 -7.30 -14.77 -6.99
CA LEU A 147 -6.70 -15.66 -6.00
C LEU A 147 -7.04 -15.21 -4.57
N GLY A 148 -7.01 -13.90 -4.31
CA GLY A 148 -7.40 -13.32 -3.02
C GLY A 148 -8.86 -13.48 -2.67
N MET A 149 -9.74 -13.44 -3.67
CA MET A 149 -11.15 -13.74 -3.51
C MET A 149 -11.35 -15.21 -3.11
N PHE A 150 -10.72 -16.15 -3.82
CA PHE A 150 -10.78 -17.57 -3.47
C PHE A 150 -10.20 -17.87 -2.09
N PHE A 151 -9.06 -17.27 -1.74
CA PHE A 151 -8.49 -17.39 -0.40
C PHE A 151 -9.44 -16.85 0.67
N ARG A 152 -10.09 -15.72 0.42
CA ARG A 152 -11.08 -15.16 1.35
C ARG A 152 -12.30 -16.06 1.50
N LEU A 153 -12.84 -16.60 0.40
CA LEU A 153 -13.96 -17.55 0.46
C LEU A 153 -13.57 -18.80 1.24
N TRP A 154 -12.39 -19.36 0.95
CA TRP A 154 -11.86 -20.52 1.65
C TRP A 154 -11.66 -20.26 3.15
N LEU A 155 -11.01 -19.14 3.50
CA LEU A 155 -10.75 -18.78 4.90
C LEU A 155 -12.04 -18.49 5.68
N LEU A 156 -13.04 -17.87 5.05
CA LEU A 156 -14.32 -17.64 5.67
C LEU A 156 -15.16 -18.92 5.75
N SER A 157 -15.07 -19.80 4.76
CA SER A 157 -15.75 -21.09 4.75
C SER A 157 -15.29 -21.98 5.91
N ILE A 158 -13.96 -22.07 6.15
CA ILE A 158 -13.44 -22.81 7.30
C ILE A 158 -13.85 -22.19 8.65
N LEU A 159 -13.94 -20.86 8.71
CA LEU A 159 -14.30 -20.15 9.94
C LEU A 159 -15.80 -20.24 10.27
N SER A 160 -16.64 -20.21 9.24
CA SER A 160 -18.09 -20.33 9.36
C SER A 160 -18.56 -21.79 9.50
N GLY A 161 -17.75 -22.76 9.08
CA GLY A 161 -18.15 -24.17 9.01
C GLY A 161 -19.13 -24.47 7.87
N GLU A 162 -19.32 -23.54 6.94
CA GLU A 162 -20.24 -23.64 5.80
C GLU A 162 -19.47 -23.49 4.49
N ASP A 163 -19.97 -24.12 3.43
CA ASP A 163 -19.41 -23.92 2.09
C ASP A 163 -19.94 -22.63 1.45
N LEU A 164 -19.17 -21.54 1.60
CA LEU A 164 -19.50 -20.24 1.03
C LEU A 164 -19.49 -20.23 -0.51
N TRP A 165 -18.85 -21.21 -1.14
CA TRP A 165 -18.84 -21.34 -2.59
C TRP A 165 -20.24 -21.70 -3.13
N VAL A 166 -21.02 -22.49 -2.40
CA VAL A 166 -22.39 -22.87 -2.80
C VAL A 166 -23.27 -21.63 -2.96
N TYR A 167 -23.16 -20.66 -2.05
CA TYR A 167 -23.89 -19.40 -2.17
C TYR A 167 -23.46 -18.62 -3.41
N ALA A 168 -22.16 -18.56 -3.71
CA ALA A 168 -21.67 -17.90 -4.93
C ALA A 168 -22.23 -18.57 -6.20
N ILE A 169 -22.28 -19.91 -6.23
CA ILE A 169 -22.86 -20.67 -7.33
C ILE A 169 -24.36 -20.39 -7.46
N ASN A 170 -25.12 -20.38 -6.36
CA ASN A 170 -26.55 -20.08 -6.40
C ASN A 170 -26.83 -18.69 -6.98
N GLN A 171 -26.08 -17.67 -6.55
CA GLN A 171 -26.22 -16.31 -7.10
C GLN A 171 -25.95 -16.26 -8.62
N VAL A 172 -24.97 -17.04 -9.09
CA VAL A 172 -24.64 -17.11 -10.52
C VAL A 172 -25.70 -17.90 -11.29
N THR A 173 -26.23 -18.98 -10.73
CA THR A 173 -27.34 -19.74 -11.31
C THR A 173 -28.56 -18.84 -11.52
N GLU A 174 -28.99 -18.12 -10.49
CA GLU A 174 -30.12 -17.19 -10.58
C GLU A 174 -29.90 -16.10 -11.65
N LEU A 175 -28.67 -15.58 -11.75
CA LEU A 175 -28.32 -14.59 -12.77
C LEU A 175 -28.41 -15.18 -14.19
N ILE A 176 -27.89 -16.40 -14.40
CA ILE A 176 -27.93 -17.07 -15.71
C ILE A 176 -29.37 -17.42 -16.09
N GLU A 177 -30.16 -17.95 -15.15
CA GLU A 177 -31.58 -18.24 -15.37
C GLU A 177 -32.37 -16.98 -15.73
N TRP A 178 -32.09 -15.87 -15.04
CA TRP A 178 -32.68 -14.58 -15.37
C TRP A 178 -32.33 -14.12 -16.79
N ILE A 179 -31.08 -14.29 -17.23
CA ILE A 179 -30.66 -14.00 -18.60
C ILE A 179 -31.34 -14.94 -19.62
N PHE A 180 -31.45 -16.23 -19.32
CA PHE A 180 -32.13 -17.20 -20.19
C PHE A 180 -33.60 -16.85 -20.36
N PHE A 181 -34.28 -16.49 -19.26
CA PHE A 181 -35.66 -16.02 -19.29
C PHE A 181 -35.82 -14.77 -20.16
N LYS A 182 -34.92 -13.79 -20.04
CA LYS A 182 -34.94 -12.58 -20.87
C LYS A 182 -34.71 -12.86 -22.36
N LEU A 183 -33.90 -13.86 -22.68
CA LEU A 183 -33.60 -14.28 -24.04
C LEU A 183 -34.58 -15.33 -24.60
N GLN A 184 -35.62 -15.70 -23.84
CA GLN A 184 -36.58 -16.77 -24.17
C GLN A 184 -35.90 -18.11 -24.50
N ILE A 185 -34.79 -18.41 -23.82
CA ILE A 185 -34.07 -19.67 -23.96
C ILE A 185 -34.72 -20.68 -23.00
N LEU A 186 -35.40 -21.70 -23.54
CA LEU A 186 -36.06 -22.77 -22.76
C LEU A 186 -35.08 -23.88 -22.29
N ALA A 187 -33.78 -23.60 -22.26
CA ALA A 187 -32.77 -24.54 -21.79
C ALA A 187 -32.55 -24.38 -20.28
N THR A 188 -32.19 -25.45 -19.58
CA THR A 188 -31.70 -25.35 -18.20
C THR A 188 -30.21 -25.02 -18.19
N PRO A 189 -29.72 -24.19 -17.25
CA PRO A 189 -28.31 -23.87 -17.15
C PRO A 189 -27.50 -25.13 -16.81
N SER A 190 -26.48 -25.44 -17.62
CA SER A 190 -25.57 -26.55 -17.35
C SER A 190 -24.59 -26.19 -16.22
N LEU A 191 -24.13 -27.20 -15.47
CA LEU A 191 -23.15 -27.01 -14.40
C LEU A 191 -21.88 -26.31 -14.88
N SER A 192 -21.36 -26.68 -16.06
CA SER A 192 -20.17 -26.08 -16.64
C SER A 192 -20.36 -24.60 -16.98
N LEU A 193 -21.54 -24.22 -17.47
CA LEU A 193 -21.87 -22.82 -17.75
C LEU A 193 -21.93 -22.00 -16.46
N ILE A 194 -22.50 -22.55 -15.39
CA ILE A 194 -22.57 -21.89 -14.09
C ILE A 194 -21.16 -21.71 -13.49
N GLN A 195 -20.32 -22.75 -13.52
CA GLN A 195 -18.95 -22.66 -13.01
C GLN A 195 -18.10 -21.64 -13.78
N LEU A 196 -18.17 -21.68 -15.12
CA LEU A 196 -17.48 -20.71 -15.97
C LEU A 196 -18.02 -19.30 -15.76
N GLY A 197 -19.34 -19.16 -15.62
CA GLY A 197 -20.02 -17.91 -15.29
C GLY A 197 -19.52 -17.33 -13.96
N ALA A 198 -19.38 -18.15 -12.92
CA ALA A 198 -18.90 -17.71 -11.61
C ALA A 198 -17.47 -17.16 -11.70
N ILE A 199 -16.56 -17.91 -12.33
CA ILE A 199 -15.16 -17.48 -12.52
C ILE A 199 -15.10 -16.21 -13.37
N CYS A 200 -15.90 -16.13 -14.44
CA CYS A 200 -15.98 -14.95 -15.29
C CYS A 200 -16.46 -13.72 -14.52
N LEU A 201 -17.49 -13.88 -13.67
CA LEU A 201 -18.06 -12.79 -12.88
C LEU A 201 -17.08 -12.29 -11.81
N ILE A 202 -16.33 -13.20 -11.19
CA ILE A 202 -15.22 -12.87 -10.28
C ILE A 202 -14.12 -12.11 -11.01
N ALA A 203 -13.71 -12.57 -12.19
CA ALA A 203 -12.68 -11.92 -12.99
C ALA A 203 -13.14 -10.52 -13.44
N LEU A 204 -14.37 -10.39 -13.90
CA LEU A 204 -14.98 -9.12 -14.29
C LEU A 204 -15.06 -8.14 -13.12
N ASN A 205 -15.47 -8.62 -11.93
CA ASN A 205 -15.51 -7.80 -10.72
C ASN A 205 -14.11 -7.26 -10.36
N ASN A 206 -13.09 -8.12 -10.42
CA ASN A 206 -11.70 -7.72 -10.17
C ASN A 206 -11.16 -6.77 -11.24
N LEU A 207 -11.53 -6.97 -12.51
CA LEU A 207 -11.18 -6.08 -13.61
C LEU A 207 -11.71 -4.66 -13.36
N ILE A 208 -13.01 -4.55 -13.03
CA ILE A 208 -13.66 -3.26 -12.72
C ILE A 208 -13.00 -2.63 -11.50
N TYR A 209 -12.79 -3.41 -10.43
CA TYR A 209 -12.11 -2.93 -9.22
C TYR A 209 -10.73 -2.35 -9.53
N LEU A 210 -9.88 -3.08 -10.26
CA LEU A 210 -8.53 -2.63 -10.58
C LEU A 210 -8.50 -1.44 -11.51
N PHE A 211 -9.43 -1.38 -12.47
CA PHE A 211 -9.57 -0.21 -13.33
C PHE A 211 -9.84 1.05 -12.50
N VAL A 212 -10.78 0.96 -11.55
CA VAL A 212 -11.10 2.08 -10.65
C VAL A 212 -9.93 2.40 -9.71
N VAL A 213 -9.20 1.41 -9.21
CA VAL A 213 -7.97 1.62 -8.42
C VAL A 213 -6.90 2.36 -9.22
N HIS A 214 -6.66 1.99 -10.48
CA HIS A 214 -5.70 2.71 -11.32
C HIS A 214 -6.13 4.15 -11.58
N LEU A 215 -7.42 4.39 -11.81
CA LEU A 215 -7.95 5.74 -11.99
C LEU A 215 -7.77 6.60 -10.73
N ALA A 216 -8.14 6.07 -9.56
CA ALA A 216 -7.98 6.76 -8.29
C ALA A 216 -6.50 6.98 -7.94
N ALA A 217 -5.65 5.99 -8.19
CA ALA A 217 -4.21 6.10 -7.97
C ALA A 217 -3.58 7.15 -8.89
N TRP A 218 -3.98 7.20 -10.17
CA TRP A 218 -3.52 8.24 -11.08
C TRP A 218 -3.91 9.64 -10.57
N LEU A 219 -5.17 9.87 -10.18
CA LEU A 219 -5.62 11.16 -9.63
C LEU A 219 -4.93 11.55 -8.31
N LEU A 220 -4.74 10.58 -7.41
CA LEU A 220 -4.17 10.83 -6.08
C LEU A 220 -2.65 11.02 -6.14
N LEU A 221 -1.94 10.14 -6.84
CA LEU A 221 -0.48 10.15 -6.84
C LEU A 221 0.11 11.25 -7.74
N ASP A 222 -0.61 11.70 -8.76
CA ASP A 222 -0.21 12.87 -9.55
C ASP A 222 -0.15 14.12 -8.67
N ARG A 223 -1.14 14.30 -7.77
CA ARG A 223 -1.14 15.36 -6.75
C ARG A 223 -0.02 15.24 -5.72
N LEU A 224 0.51 14.03 -5.52
CA LEU A 224 1.60 13.74 -4.59
C LEU A 224 2.99 13.74 -5.28
N GLY A 225 3.06 14.17 -6.55
CA GLY A 225 4.30 14.24 -7.33
C GLY A 225 4.91 12.89 -7.71
N ASN A 226 4.18 11.79 -7.52
CA ASN A 226 4.65 10.43 -7.83
C ASN A 226 3.95 9.93 -9.10
N SER A 227 4.46 10.33 -10.27
CA SER A 227 3.81 10.05 -11.54
C SER A 227 3.80 8.54 -11.87
N ILE A 228 2.60 7.97 -11.98
CA ILE A 228 2.34 6.59 -12.43
C ILE A 228 2.33 6.54 -13.97
N PRO A 229 2.54 5.38 -14.61
CA PRO A 229 2.29 5.21 -16.05
C PRO A 229 0.94 5.80 -16.48
N ARG A 230 0.94 6.51 -17.62
CA ARG A 230 -0.21 7.28 -18.11
C ARG A 230 -1.40 6.36 -18.47
N PRO A 231 -2.65 6.81 -18.23
CA PRO A 231 -3.83 6.06 -18.60
C PRO A 231 -3.96 5.88 -20.13
N PRO A 232 -4.75 4.90 -20.61
CA PRO A 232 -5.10 4.78 -22.02
C PRO A 232 -5.63 6.08 -22.65
N ARG A 233 -5.39 6.30 -23.95
CA ARG A 233 -5.73 7.56 -24.65
C ARG A 233 -7.20 7.96 -24.51
N TRP A 234 -8.13 7.00 -24.57
CA TRP A 234 -9.56 7.26 -24.44
C TRP A 234 -9.96 7.83 -23.06
N ILE A 235 -9.20 7.52 -22.01
CA ILE A 235 -9.41 8.07 -20.67
C ILE A 235 -8.84 9.49 -20.55
N GLN A 236 -7.71 9.77 -21.19
CA GLN A 236 -7.12 11.13 -21.21
C GLN A 236 -8.04 12.12 -21.91
N VAL A 237 -8.61 11.71 -23.06
CA VAL A 237 -9.58 12.51 -23.83
C VAL A 237 -10.86 12.76 -23.03
N LEU A 238 -11.33 11.78 -22.24
CA LEU A 238 -12.54 11.95 -21.43
C LEU A 238 -12.35 12.93 -20.26
N MET A 239 -11.12 13.06 -19.75
CA MET A 239 -10.82 13.91 -18.60
C MET A 239 -10.22 15.27 -18.97
N ASP A 240 -10.27 15.67 -20.25
CA ASP A 240 -9.65 16.89 -20.79
C ASP A 240 -8.23 17.13 -20.24
N TYR A 241 -7.48 16.05 -20.08
CA TYR A 241 -6.15 16.10 -19.48
C TYR A 241 -5.14 16.42 -20.58
N GLU A 242 -4.97 17.71 -20.85
CA GLU A 242 -3.86 18.23 -21.64
C GLU A 242 -2.59 18.18 -20.79
N GLY A 243 -1.63 17.36 -21.22
CA GLY A 243 -0.33 17.19 -20.54
C GLY A 243 0.65 18.29 -20.84
#